data_AF-A0A5B7EI31-F1
#
_entry.id   AF-A0A5B7EI31-F1
#
_cell.length_a   1.000
_cell.length_b   1.000
_cell.length_c   1.000
_cell.angle_alpha   90.00
_cell.angle_beta   90.00
_cell.angle_gamma   90.00
#
_symmetry.space_group_name_H-M   'P 1'
#
loop_
_entity.id
_entity.type
_entity.pdbx_description
1 polymer ?
#
loop_
_entity_poly.entity_id
_entity_poly.type
_entity_poly.pdbx_seq_one_letter_code
_entity_poly.pdbx_strand_id
1 'polypeptide(L)'
;MGGRGRGRGRGKGMSLEQLGVQKGEVLPDRIVGPPETYPPLEFRPVQPTQEKNLAESYLLVVKKEYREHMQNSQFYIQPGVKRKDIERYSDRYQLLSSHRGQLSLNWSRFPKELHPTSVSILRKKRKKEAEKVKVNVKKARTKDMNGSIGLRGCHTGL
;
A
#
# COMPACT_ATOMS: atom_id res chain seq x y z
N MET A 1 52.68 34.29 25.93
CA MET A 1 51.81 33.09 25.84
C MET A 1 50.50 33.54 25.21
N GLY A 2 50.20 33.23 23.94
CA GLY A 2 49.47 32.01 23.54
C GLY A 2 47.97 32.22 23.77
N GLY A 3 47.05 32.20 22.81
CA GLY A 3 47.13 31.75 21.43
C GLY A 3 45.96 32.29 20.61
N ARG A 4 46.21 32.28 19.31
CA ARG A 4 45.40 32.74 18.18
C ARG A 4 43.98 32.17 18.21
N GLY A 5 42.98 33.06 18.26
CA GLY A 5 41.59 32.76 17.89
C GLY A 5 41.52 32.45 16.39
N ARG A 6 41.64 31.16 16.04
CA ARG A 6 41.57 30.69 14.66
C ARG A 6 40.15 30.83 14.12
N GLY A 7 40.00 31.70 13.13
CA GLY A 7 38.77 31.89 12.36
C GLY A 7 38.24 30.57 11.81
N ARG A 8 37.07 30.19 12.31
CA ARG A 8 36.18 29.22 11.67
C ARG A 8 35.19 30.02 10.84
N GLY A 9 35.21 29.87 9.51
CA GLY A 9 34.16 30.48 8.67
C GLY A 9 34.47 30.66 7.18
N ARG A 10 35.74 30.68 6.76
CA ARG A 10 36.07 30.71 5.33
C ARG A 10 36.16 29.29 4.78
N GLY A 11 35.00 28.67 4.57
CA GLY A 11 34.90 27.48 3.74
C GLY A 11 35.39 27.80 2.32
N LYS A 12 36.06 26.83 1.67
CA LYS A 12 36.44 26.94 0.25
C LYS A 12 35.15 26.96 -0.59
N GLY A 13 34.71 28.15 -1.02
CA GLY A 13 33.49 28.36 -1.79
C GLY A 13 33.49 29.77 -2.41
N MET A 14 32.58 30.00 -3.38
CA MET A 14 32.46 31.24 -4.18
C MET A 14 32.52 32.51 -3.30
N SER A 15 33.17 33.56 -3.79
CA SER A 15 33.29 34.80 -3.02
C SER A 15 31.92 35.50 -2.91
N LEU A 16 31.60 35.96 -1.70
CA LEU A 16 30.32 36.57 -1.37
C LEU A 16 30.06 37.86 -2.17
N GLU A 17 31.14 38.55 -2.57
CA GLU A 17 31.14 39.75 -3.42
C GLU A 17 30.74 39.45 -4.87
N GLN A 18 31.12 38.29 -5.42
CA GLN A 18 30.66 37.83 -6.75
C GLN A 18 29.17 37.44 -6.75
N LEU A 19 28.60 37.15 -5.58
CA LEU A 19 27.17 36.91 -5.39
C LEU A 19 26.40 38.20 -5.08
N GLY A 20 27.06 39.36 -5.18
CA GLY A 20 26.45 40.68 -5.00
C GLY A 20 26.17 41.08 -3.55
N VAL A 21 26.65 40.31 -2.57
CA VAL A 21 26.48 40.63 -1.14
C VAL A 21 27.70 41.41 -0.66
N GLN A 22 27.50 42.71 -0.44
CA GLN A 22 28.56 43.60 0.04
C GLN A 22 28.86 43.35 1.51
N LYS A 23 30.09 43.66 1.91
CA LYS A 23 30.56 43.48 3.28
C LYS A 23 29.79 44.40 4.23
N GLY A 24 28.81 43.85 4.95
CA GLY A 24 27.96 44.58 5.90
C GLY A 24 26.47 44.57 5.55
N GLU A 25 26.08 43.98 4.41
CA GLU A 25 24.68 43.77 4.06
C GLU A 25 24.05 42.63 4.86
N VAL A 26 22.75 42.76 5.15
CA VAL A 26 21.97 41.82 5.95
C VAL A 26 21.85 40.50 5.20
N LEU A 27 22.51 39.46 5.71
CA LEU A 27 22.35 38.11 5.21
C LEU A 27 20.94 37.59 5.52
N PRO A 28 20.34 36.76 4.65
CA PRO A 28 19.05 36.16 4.93
C PRO A 28 19.12 35.38 6.24
N ASP A 29 18.09 35.54 7.08
CA ASP A 29 18.03 34.87 8.37
C ASP A 29 18.12 33.35 8.20
N ARG A 30 18.86 32.73 9.12
CA ARG A 30 19.03 31.28 9.14
C ARG A 30 17.70 30.63 9.48
N ILE A 31 17.10 29.96 8.49
CA ILE A 31 15.88 29.16 8.67
C ILE A 31 16.15 28.06 9.72
N VAL A 32 15.40 28.08 10.83
CA VAL A 32 15.62 27.24 12.03
C VAL A 32 15.01 25.83 11.89
N GLY A 33 14.10 25.62 10.94
CA GLY A 33 13.46 24.32 10.72
C GLY A 33 12.84 24.19 9.32
N PRO A 34 12.40 22.99 8.93
CA PRO A 34 11.69 22.82 7.67
C PRO A 34 10.40 23.67 7.67
N PRO A 35 9.98 24.19 6.51
CA PRO A 35 8.70 24.87 6.41
C PRO A 35 7.55 23.92 6.75
N GLU A 36 6.43 24.49 7.19
CA GLU A 36 5.23 23.72 7.52
C GLU A 36 4.71 22.94 6.30
N THR A 37 4.14 21.76 6.54
CA THR A 37 3.57 20.91 5.49
C THR A 37 2.43 21.59 4.72
N TYR A 38 1.71 22.50 5.39
CA TYR A 38 0.56 23.21 4.82
C TYR A 38 0.69 24.72 5.09
N PRO A 39 1.34 25.47 4.19
CA PRO A 39 1.43 26.91 4.32
C PRO A 39 0.02 27.56 4.23
N PRO A 40 -0.23 28.68 4.93
CA PRO A 40 -1.51 29.36 4.89
C PRO A 40 -1.80 29.90 3.48
N LEU A 41 -3.02 29.67 2.99
CA LEU A 41 -3.48 30.15 1.69
C LEU A 41 -4.05 31.56 1.81
N GLU A 42 -3.66 32.45 0.90
CA GLU A 42 -4.22 33.81 0.80
C GLU A 42 -5.68 33.82 0.33
N PHE A 43 -6.05 32.85 -0.53
CA PHE A 43 -7.39 32.75 -1.11
C PHE A 43 -8.07 31.43 -0.74
N ARG A 44 -9.36 31.51 -0.43
CA ARG A 44 -10.20 30.33 -0.19
C ARG A 44 -10.83 29.85 -1.50
N PRO A 45 -11.05 28.53 -1.66
CA PRO A 45 -11.78 28.00 -2.80
C PRO A 45 -13.23 28.51 -2.81
N VAL A 46 -13.79 28.61 -4.01
CA VAL A 46 -15.19 29.01 -4.20
C VAL A 46 -16.12 28.02 -3.50
N GLN A 47 -17.05 28.55 -2.68
CA GLN A 47 -18.03 27.71 -1.99
C GLN A 47 -19.03 27.14 -3.00
N PRO A 48 -19.40 25.85 -2.88
CA PRO A 48 -20.32 25.22 -3.81
C PRO A 48 -21.71 25.86 -3.73
N THR A 49 -22.32 26.16 -4.88
CA THR A 49 -23.63 26.82 -5.02
C THR A 49 -24.83 25.91 -4.72
N GLN A 50 -24.58 24.75 -4.11
CA GLN A 50 -25.49 23.59 -3.98
C GLN A 50 -26.91 23.89 -3.46
N GLU A 51 -27.10 24.98 -2.71
CA GLU A 51 -28.40 25.34 -2.13
C GLU A 51 -29.21 26.32 -2.99
N LYS A 52 -28.58 27.00 -3.95
CA LYS A 52 -29.22 28.12 -4.69
C LYS A 52 -29.77 27.72 -6.05
N ASN A 53 -29.30 26.61 -6.63
CA ASN A 53 -29.66 26.18 -7.97
C ASN A 53 -30.29 24.77 -7.97
N LEU A 54 -31.56 24.69 -8.36
CA LEU A 54 -32.34 23.45 -8.37
C LEU A 54 -31.81 22.41 -9.37
N ALA A 55 -31.17 22.86 -10.45
CA ALA A 55 -30.56 21.95 -11.43
C ALA A 55 -29.32 21.24 -10.85
N GLU A 56 -28.52 21.94 -10.05
CA GLU A 56 -27.30 21.38 -9.44
C GLU A 56 -27.62 20.37 -8.34
N SER A 57 -28.66 20.64 -7.53
CA SER A 57 -29.10 19.71 -6.48
C SER A 57 -29.67 18.42 -7.08
N TYR A 58 -30.42 18.51 -8.18
CA TYR A 58 -30.90 17.34 -8.93
C TYR A 58 -29.74 16.49 -9.47
N LEU A 59 -28.76 17.11 -10.12
CA LEU A 59 -27.59 16.40 -10.64
C LEU A 59 -26.78 15.68 -9.55
N LEU A 60 -26.71 16.27 -8.35
CA LEU A 60 -26.07 15.65 -7.20
C LEU A 60 -26.79 14.36 -6.78
N VAL A 61 -28.12 14.37 -6.76
CA VAL A 61 -28.94 13.17 -6.49
C VAL A 61 -28.69 12.11 -7.55
N VAL A 62 -28.79 12.46 -8.83
CA VAL A 62 -28.52 11.54 -9.94
C VAL A 62 -27.12 10.93 -9.85
N LYS A 63 -26.10 11.72 -9.49
CA LYS A 63 -24.73 11.23 -9.28
C LYS A 63 -24.66 10.19 -8.16
N LYS A 64 -25.38 10.40 -7.06
CA LYS A 64 -25.44 9.45 -5.94
C LYS A 64 -26.11 8.15 -6.36
N GLU A 65 -27.30 8.24 -6.96
CA GLU A 65 -28.05 7.08 -7.45
C GLU A 65 -27.25 6.27 -8.48
N TYR A 66 -26.57 6.96 -9.41
CA TYR A 66 -25.72 6.32 -10.40
C TYR A 66 -24.57 5.53 -9.75
N ARG A 67 -23.96 6.08 -8.69
CA ARG A 67 -22.92 5.37 -7.94
C ARG A 67 -23.45 4.08 -7.31
N GLU A 68 -24.62 4.13 -6.70
CA GLU A 68 -25.27 2.96 -6.10
C GLU A 68 -25.65 1.92 -7.15
N HIS A 69 -26.23 2.37 -8.26
CA HIS A 69 -26.57 1.51 -9.39
C HIS A 69 -25.33 0.81 -9.94
N MET A 70 -24.24 1.53 -10.18
CA MET A 70 -22.99 0.95 -10.67
C MET A 70 -22.39 -0.05 -9.67
N GLN A 71 -22.45 0.24 -8.37
CA GLN A 71 -21.97 -0.68 -7.33
C GLN A 71 -22.79 -1.96 -7.22
N ASN A 72 -24.10 -1.91 -7.50
CA ASN A 72 -24.99 -3.06 -7.48
C ASN A 72 -25.05 -3.81 -8.83
N SER A 73 -24.58 -3.18 -9.89
CA SER A 73 -24.53 -3.79 -11.23
C SER A 73 -23.63 -5.03 -11.27
N GLN A 74 -23.90 -5.91 -12.23
CA GLN A 74 -23.08 -7.10 -12.47
C GLN A 74 -21.65 -6.76 -12.95
N PHE A 75 -21.44 -5.53 -13.47
CA PHE A 75 -20.15 -5.06 -13.97
C PHE A 75 -19.17 -4.67 -12.85
N TYR A 76 -19.65 -4.56 -11.61
CA TYR A 76 -18.79 -4.29 -10.45
C TYR A 76 -18.09 -5.58 -10.01
N ILE A 77 -16.88 -5.78 -10.52
CA ILE A 77 -16.03 -6.93 -10.17
C ILE A 77 -15.37 -6.67 -8.81
N GLN A 78 -15.76 -7.46 -7.80
CA GLN A 78 -15.09 -7.45 -6.51
C GLN A 78 -13.76 -8.23 -6.61
N PRO A 79 -12.69 -7.76 -5.94
CA PRO A 79 -11.45 -8.50 -5.87
C PRO A 79 -11.72 -9.88 -5.24
N GLY A 80 -11.10 -10.93 -5.80
CA GLY A 80 -11.35 -12.30 -5.37
C GLY A 80 -11.09 -12.48 -3.87
N VAL A 81 -12.11 -12.96 -3.14
CA VAL A 81 -12.00 -13.24 -1.70
C VAL A 81 -10.90 -14.28 -1.49
N LYS A 82 -9.96 -13.97 -0.59
CA LYS A 82 -8.88 -14.90 -0.20
C LYS A 82 -9.51 -16.19 0.33
N ARG A 83 -8.84 -17.32 0.10
CA ARG A 83 -9.26 -18.61 0.64
C ARG A 83 -9.38 -18.49 2.15
N LYS A 84 -10.52 -18.87 2.70
CA LYS A 84 -10.73 -18.95 4.14
C LYS A 84 -9.85 -20.07 4.70
N ASP A 85 -9.26 -19.84 5.87
CA ASP A 85 -8.34 -20.81 6.49
C ASP A 85 -9.06 -22.06 7.01
N ILE A 86 -10.35 -21.93 7.35
CA ILE A 86 -11.18 -22.98 7.94
C ILE A 86 -12.54 -22.99 7.24
N GLU A 87 -13.02 -24.19 6.90
CA GLU A 87 -14.37 -24.41 6.41
C GLU A 87 -15.36 -24.37 7.58
N ARG A 88 -16.31 -23.41 7.55
CA ARG A 88 -17.30 -23.21 8.62
C ARG A 88 -18.68 -23.58 8.13
N TYR A 89 -19.46 -24.29 8.96
CA TYR A 89 -20.85 -24.64 8.64
C TYR A 89 -21.73 -23.41 8.33
N SER A 90 -21.43 -22.26 8.95
CA SER A 90 -22.10 -20.98 8.70
C SER A 90 -22.00 -20.49 7.26
N ASP A 91 -20.97 -20.92 6.52
CA ASP A 91 -20.73 -20.46 5.15
C ASP A 91 -21.86 -20.88 4.20
N ARG A 92 -22.57 -21.98 4.51
CA ARG A 92 -23.74 -22.44 3.74
C ARG A 92 -24.81 -21.36 3.61
N TYR A 93 -24.96 -20.49 4.60
CA TYR A 93 -25.99 -19.44 4.62
C TYR A 93 -25.48 -18.10 4.08
N GLN A 94 -24.16 -17.88 3.99
CA GLN A 94 -23.58 -16.64 3.46
C GLN A 94 -23.57 -16.60 1.92
N LEU A 95 -23.51 -17.77 1.29
CA LEU A 95 -23.47 -17.90 -0.18
C LEU A 95 -24.74 -17.39 -0.86
N LEU A 96 -25.91 -17.59 -0.24
CA LEU A 96 -27.19 -17.14 -0.78
C LEU A 96 -27.30 -15.61 -0.84
N SER A 97 -26.72 -14.90 0.12
CA SER A 97 -26.77 -13.42 0.18
C SER A 97 -25.80 -12.73 -0.78
N SER A 98 -24.86 -13.47 -1.38
CA SER A 98 -23.74 -12.91 -2.14
C SER A 98 -23.80 -13.17 -3.64
N HIS A 99 -24.85 -13.85 -4.13
CA HIS A 99 -25.04 -14.11 -5.55
C HIS A 99 -25.46 -12.84 -6.31
N ARG A 100 -24.49 -11.96 -6.54
CA ARG A 100 -24.55 -11.00 -7.65
C ARG A 100 -24.55 -11.82 -8.93
N GLY A 101 -25.60 -11.66 -9.75
CA GLY A 101 -25.82 -12.46 -10.95
C GLY A 101 -24.59 -12.50 -11.86
N GLN A 102 -24.33 -13.66 -12.46
CA GLN A 102 -23.21 -13.86 -13.37
C GLN A 102 -23.41 -13.03 -14.65
N LEU A 103 -22.41 -12.25 -15.03
CA LEU A 103 -22.43 -11.45 -16.27
C LEU A 103 -22.59 -12.36 -17.50
N SER A 104 -23.66 -12.14 -18.28
CA SER A 104 -23.84 -12.78 -19.58
C SER A 104 -23.13 -11.96 -20.67
N LEU A 105 -22.03 -12.49 -21.20
CA LEU A 105 -21.24 -11.84 -22.25
C LEU A 105 -21.34 -12.63 -23.56
N ASN A 106 -21.45 -11.90 -24.67
CA ASN A 106 -21.37 -12.47 -26.02
C ASN A 106 -19.90 -12.71 -26.41
N TRP A 107 -19.40 -13.91 -26.16
CA TRP A 107 -17.99 -14.29 -26.38
C TRP A 107 -17.52 -14.23 -27.85
N SER A 108 -18.43 -14.20 -28.82
CA SER A 108 -18.09 -14.06 -30.23
C SER A 108 -17.42 -12.73 -30.58
N ARG A 109 -17.66 -11.68 -29.78
CA ARG A 109 -17.11 -10.33 -29.99
C ARG A 109 -15.76 -10.13 -29.30
N PHE A 110 -15.35 -11.06 -28.44
CA PHE A 110 -14.12 -10.96 -27.66
C PHE A 110 -13.03 -11.85 -28.24
N PRO A 111 -11.74 -11.47 -28.12
CA PRO A 111 -10.64 -12.35 -28.46
C PRO A 111 -10.67 -13.62 -27.60
N LYS A 112 -10.26 -14.75 -28.20
CA LYS A 112 -10.33 -16.10 -27.60
C LYS A 112 -9.58 -16.23 -26.27
N GLU A 113 -8.58 -15.38 -26.04
CA GLU A 113 -7.75 -15.37 -24.83
C GLU A 113 -8.53 -14.99 -23.58
N LEU A 114 -9.59 -14.18 -23.71
CA LEU A 114 -10.42 -13.73 -22.59
C LEU A 114 -11.44 -14.76 -22.12
N HIS A 115 -11.59 -15.87 -22.83
CA HIS A 115 -12.58 -16.89 -22.49
C HIS A 115 -12.27 -17.52 -21.12
N PRO A 116 -13.22 -17.63 -20.18
CA PRO A 116 -12.96 -18.13 -18.82
C PRO A 116 -12.36 -19.54 -18.82
N THR A 117 -12.68 -20.34 -19.84
CA THR A 117 -12.09 -21.67 -20.04
C THR A 117 -10.58 -21.61 -20.28
N SER A 118 -10.06 -20.66 -21.07
CA SER A 118 -8.62 -20.55 -21.36
C SER A 118 -7.84 -20.23 -20.07
N VAL A 119 -8.35 -19.31 -19.26
CA VAL A 119 -7.77 -18.90 -17.97
C VAL A 119 -7.80 -20.04 -16.96
N SER A 120 -8.91 -20.79 -16.89
CA SER A 120 -9.03 -21.94 -15.99
C SER A 120 -8.05 -23.07 -16.34
N ILE A 121 -7.79 -23.29 -17.63
CA ILE A 121 -6.83 -24.28 -18.13
C ILE A 121 -5.41 -23.87 -17.73
N LEU A 122 -5.04 -22.60 -17.92
CA LEU A 122 -3.73 -22.07 -17.52
C LEU A 122 -3.51 -22.20 -16.00
N ARG A 123 -4.52 -21.89 -15.18
CA ARG A 123 -4.46 -22.05 -13.71
C ARG A 123 -4.31 -23.50 -13.27
N LYS A 124 -5.01 -24.44 -13.93
CA LYS A 124 -4.88 -25.89 -13.67
C LYS A 124 -3.48 -26.41 -14.02
N LYS A 125 -2.89 -25.95 -15.14
CA LYS A 125 -1.51 -26.31 -15.53
C LYS A 125 -0.49 -25.86 -14.46
N ARG A 126 -0.57 -24.59 -14.02
CA ARG A 126 0.33 -24.05 -12.98
C ARG A 126 0.22 -24.79 -11.64
N LYS A 127 -0.98 -25.21 -11.22
CA LYS A 127 -1.17 -26.00 -9.99
C LYS A 127 -0.54 -27.38 -10.08
N LYS A 128 -0.69 -28.07 -11.22
CA LYS A 128 -0.08 -29.38 -11.46
C LYS A 128 1.45 -29.32 -11.46
N GLU A 129 2.05 -28.21 -11.91
CA GLU A 129 3.50 -28.00 -11.87
C GLU A 129 3.99 -27.77 -10.43
N ALA A 130 3.26 -26.99 -9.62
CA ALA A 130 3.60 -26.73 -8.22
C ALA A 130 3.49 -27.99 -7.33
N GLU A 131 2.50 -28.86 -7.58
CA GLU A 131 2.30 -30.11 -6.83
C GLU A 131 3.38 -31.16 -7.12
N LYS A 132 4.03 -31.11 -8.29
CA LYS A 132 5.12 -32.03 -8.67
C LYS A 132 6.44 -31.73 -7.95
N VAL A 133 6.59 -30.56 -7.32
CA VAL A 133 7.79 -30.21 -6.55
C VAL A 133 7.73 -30.87 -5.17
N LYS A 134 8.13 -32.14 -5.09
CA LYS A 134 8.31 -32.85 -3.82
C LYS A 134 9.58 -32.34 -3.13
N VAL A 135 9.42 -31.59 -2.03
CA VAL A 135 10.55 -31.19 -1.17
C VAL A 135 11.12 -32.45 -0.52
N ASN A 136 12.40 -32.74 -0.74
CA ASN A 136 13.06 -33.93 -0.23
C ASN A 136 13.46 -33.74 1.24
N VAL A 137 12.57 -34.10 2.18
CA VAL A 137 12.72 -33.88 3.63
C VAL A 137 13.88 -34.68 4.26
N LYS A 138 14.52 -35.61 3.54
CA LYS A 138 15.52 -36.53 4.10
C LYS A 138 16.88 -35.91 4.47
N LYS A 139 17.18 -34.65 4.09
CA LYS A 139 18.47 -34.00 4.39
C LYS A 139 18.45 -33.00 5.55
N ALA A 140 17.29 -32.78 6.18
CA ALA A 140 17.13 -31.72 7.19
C ALA A 140 17.18 -32.19 8.66
N ARG A 141 17.40 -33.48 8.95
CA ARG A 141 17.27 -34.02 10.33
C ARG A 141 18.56 -34.51 11.02
N THR A 142 19.74 -34.36 10.45
CA THR A 142 20.97 -34.99 10.99
C THR A 142 22.09 -34.03 11.39
N LYS A 143 21.79 -32.82 11.90
CA LYS A 143 22.86 -31.92 12.40
C LYS A 143 22.75 -31.48 13.86
N ASP A 144 21.69 -31.81 14.59
CA ASP A 144 21.53 -31.35 15.98
C ASP A 144 21.44 -32.52 16.97
N MET A 145 22.46 -33.38 17.00
CA MET A 145 22.69 -34.30 18.13
C MET A 145 24.19 -34.40 18.35
N ASN A 146 24.78 -33.37 19.00
CA ASN A 146 26.05 -33.46 19.73
C ASN A 146 26.25 -32.14 20.51
N GLY A 147 25.48 -32.00 21.59
CA GLY A 147 25.72 -31.01 22.64
C GLY A 147 25.79 -31.75 23.97
N SER A 148 27.01 -32.04 24.41
CA SER A 148 27.31 -32.66 25.70
C SER A 148 26.77 -31.79 26.84
N ILE A 149 25.70 -32.23 27.50
CA ILE A 149 25.19 -31.63 28.73
C ILE A 149 26.04 -32.18 29.88
N GLY A 150 26.94 -31.33 30.38
CA GLY A 150 27.73 -31.59 31.58
C GLY A 150 26.84 -31.60 32.81
N LEU A 151 26.84 -32.73 33.52
CA LEU A 151 26.26 -32.89 34.84
C LEU A 151 27.06 -32.03 35.85
N ARG A 152 26.43 -31.03 36.45
CA ARG A 152 26.84 -30.44 37.73
C ARG A 152 25.63 -30.42 38.65
N GLY A 153 25.70 -31.24 39.69
CA GLY A 153 24.68 -31.34 40.73
C GLY A 153 24.69 -30.13 41.66
N CYS A 154 23.50 -29.79 42.14
CA CYS A 154 23.32 -28.96 43.34
C CYS A 154 22.50 -29.77 44.34
N HIS A 155 23.13 -30.05 45.48
CA HIS A 155 22.55 -30.60 46.70
C HIS A 155 21.40 -29.71 47.19
N THR A 156 20.24 -30.30 47.50
CA THR A 156 19.23 -29.71 48.37
C THR A 156 19.51 -30.20 49.80
N GLY A 157 19.85 -29.26 50.69
CA GLY A 157 19.85 -29.46 52.13
C GLY A 157 18.43 -29.42 52.70
N LEU A 158 18.28 -30.08 53.85
CA LEU A 158 17.09 -30.16 54.71
C LEU A 158 16.60 -28.79 55.19
#